data_AF-A0A5B2W3Q8-F1
#
_entry.id   AF-A0A5B2W3Q8-F1
#
_cell.length_a   1.000
_cell.length_b   1.000
_cell.length_c   1.000
_cell.angle_alpha   90.00
_cell.angle_beta   90.00
_cell.angle_gamma   90.00
#
_symmetry.space_group_name_H-M   'P 1'
#
loop_
_entity.id
_entity.type
_entity.pdbx_description
1 polymer ?
#
loop_
_entity_poly.entity_id
_entity_poly.type
_entity_poly.pdbx_seq_one_letter_code
_entity_poly.pdbx_strand_id
1 'polypeptide(L)'
;MKEHEEISNRLAEFASKFGPTAIVQAKVTAVNNDDTIAVVFLEGGSVNDCRLKAIIKDGNKVILIPAVGSIVLVGRIDNSDDYVVIAVHEISEIVQLVGGAKYSHNADGFLFKKDGDDLLSVFEMIIESVLKIVVMQGTNPDYAKLQQALTKAQNILRNGT
;
A
#
# COMPACT_ATOMS: atom_id res chain seq x y z
N MET A 1 -21.56 10.65 43.34
CA MET A 1 -21.39 9.82 42.12
C MET A 1 -22.04 10.44 40.89
N LYS A 2 -23.32 10.83 40.91
CA LYS A 2 -24.01 11.41 39.74
C LYS A 2 -23.40 12.71 39.19
N GLU A 3 -22.90 13.60 40.05
CA GLU A 3 -22.34 14.89 39.62
C GLU A 3 -21.01 14.76 38.85
N HIS A 4 -20.14 13.83 39.23
CA HIS A 4 -18.87 13.61 38.51
C HIS A 4 -19.09 13.03 37.11
N GLU A 5 -20.08 12.15 36.98
CA GLU A 5 -20.48 11.56 35.71
C GLU A 5 -21.13 12.60 34.79
N GLU A 6 -21.94 13.50 35.36
CA GLU A 6 -22.56 14.61 34.63
C GLU A 6 -21.52 15.65 34.17
N ILE A 7 -20.52 15.96 34.99
CA ILE A 7 -19.39 16.83 34.62
C ILE A 7 -18.55 16.19 33.50
N SER A 8 -18.26 14.89 33.60
CA SER A 8 -17.51 14.17 32.57
C SER A 8 -18.25 14.14 31.23
N ASN A 9 -19.56 13.93 31.24
CA ASN A 9 -20.38 13.92 30.04
C ASN A 9 -20.46 15.31 29.39
N ARG A 10 -20.57 16.38 30.17
CA ARG A 10 -20.57 17.76 29.63
C ARG A 10 -19.20 18.17 29.09
N LEU A 11 -18.11 17.72 29.70
CA LEU A 11 -16.76 17.92 29.17
C LEU A 11 -16.56 17.15 27.86
N ALA A 12 -17.07 15.92 27.76
CA ALA A 12 -17.04 15.13 26.53
C ALA A 12 -17.88 15.77 25.40
N GLU A 13 -19.07 16.30 25.69
CA GLU A 13 -19.88 17.04 24.73
C GLU A 13 -19.21 18.35 24.28
N PHE A 14 -18.57 19.07 25.18
CA PHE A 14 -17.82 20.28 24.82
C PHE A 14 -16.60 19.93 23.95
N ALA A 15 -15.86 18.89 24.31
CA ALA A 15 -14.73 18.39 23.55
C ALA A 15 -15.12 17.77 22.21
N SER A 16 -16.32 17.19 22.05
CA SER A 16 -16.77 16.69 20.74
C SER A 16 -17.29 17.79 19.83
N LYS A 17 -17.82 18.88 20.43
CA LYS A 17 -18.38 20.03 19.70
C LYS A 17 -17.34 21.07 19.31
N PHE A 18 -16.25 21.17 20.08
CA PHE A 18 -15.15 22.12 19.85
C PHE A 18 -13.77 21.45 19.75
N GLY A 19 -13.72 20.12 19.79
CA GLY A 19 -12.49 19.37 19.57
C GLY A 19 -12.04 19.39 18.12
N PRO A 20 -10.80 18.92 17.85
CA PRO A 20 -10.26 18.89 16.50
C PRO A 20 -11.22 18.18 15.57
N THR A 21 -11.46 18.77 14.39
CA THR A 21 -12.30 18.19 13.35
C THR A 21 -11.96 16.72 13.17
N ALA A 22 -12.97 15.84 13.22
CA ALA A 22 -12.76 14.39 13.17
C ALA A 22 -11.97 13.93 11.94
N ILE A 23 -11.98 14.73 10.87
CA ILE A 23 -11.24 14.52 9.63
C ILE A 23 -10.60 15.84 9.21
N VAL A 24 -9.29 15.84 8.98
CA VAL A 24 -8.52 17.02 8.55
C VAL A 24 -7.66 16.70 7.32
N GLN A 25 -7.30 17.73 6.57
CA GLN A 25 -6.38 17.61 5.45
C GLN A 25 -4.93 17.68 5.93
N ALA A 26 -4.09 16.81 5.38
CA ALA A 26 -2.66 16.82 5.63
C ALA A 26 -1.88 16.54 4.34
N LYS A 27 -0.65 17.05 4.27
CA LYS A 27 0.27 16.80 3.16
C LYS A 27 1.25 15.71 3.55
N VAL A 28 1.43 14.71 2.68
CA VAL A 28 2.38 13.62 2.88
C VAL A 28 3.81 14.11 2.70
N THR A 29 4.66 13.88 3.70
CA THR A 29 6.09 14.23 3.66
C THR A 29 6.99 13.02 3.47
N ALA A 30 6.58 11.85 3.96
CA ALA A 30 7.31 10.59 3.78
C ALA A 30 6.38 9.38 3.86
N VAL A 31 6.80 8.27 3.25
CA VAL A 31 6.20 6.94 3.38
C VAL A 31 7.19 6.07 4.16
N ASN A 32 6.74 5.45 5.25
CA ASN A 32 7.57 4.63 6.12
C ASN A 32 7.48 3.14 5.73
N ASN A 33 8.39 2.32 6.27
CA ASN A 33 8.49 0.89 5.94
C ASN A 33 7.51 -0.02 6.72
N ASP A 34 6.61 0.55 7.51
CA ASP A 34 5.73 -0.14 8.46
C ASP A 34 4.23 0.12 8.24
N ASP A 35 3.83 0.41 6.99
CA ASP A 35 2.46 0.80 6.58
C ASP A 35 1.98 2.13 7.21
N THR A 36 2.90 3.03 7.49
CA THR A 36 2.62 4.36 8.05
C THR A 36 3.22 5.45 7.16
N ILE A 37 2.76 6.69 7.34
CA ILE A 37 3.23 7.86 6.61
C ILE A 37 3.48 9.02 7.57
N ALA A 38 4.41 9.89 7.19
CA ALA A 38 4.57 11.18 7.83
C ALA A 38 3.73 12.23 7.10
N VAL A 39 3.02 13.05 7.86
CA VAL A 39 2.14 14.11 7.35
C VAL A 39 2.31 15.41 8.11
N VAL A 40 2.03 16.52 7.44
CA VAL A 40 1.93 17.87 8.01
C VAL A 40 0.53 18.40 7.76
N PHE A 41 -0.16 18.83 8.81
CA PHE A 41 -1.49 19.41 8.68
C PHE A 41 -1.42 20.80 8.04
N LEU A 42 -2.44 21.18 7.27
CA LEU A 42 -2.48 22.51 6.65
C LEU A 42 -2.54 23.65 7.69
N GLU A 43 -3.15 23.39 8.85
CA GLU A 43 -3.30 24.35 9.95
C GLU A 43 -2.09 24.37 10.91
N GLY A 44 -1.07 23.54 10.64
CA GLY A 44 0.12 23.40 11.47
C GLY A 44 0.13 22.14 12.33
N GLY A 45 1.33 21.71 12.72
CA GLY A 45 1.57 20.42 13.38
C GLY A 45 1.92 19.29 12.40
N SER A 46 2.55 18.25 12.92
CA SER A 46 3.02 17.11 12.12
C SER A 46 2.88 15.80 12.87
N VAL A 47 2.60 14.73 12.14
CA VAL A 47 2.52 13.37 12.66
C VAL A 47 3.42 12.50 11.81
N ASN A 48 4.37 11.79 12.41
CA ASN A 48 5.30 10.92 11.69
C ASN A 48 4.77 9.49 11.49
N ASP A 49 3.76 9.10 12.27
CA ASP A 49 3.22 7.74 12.35
C ASP A 49 1.70 7.76 12.07
N CYS A 50 1.31 8.29 10.91
CA CYS A 50 -0.08 8.24 10.46
C CYS A 50 -0.33 6.92 9.73
N ARG A 51 -1.30 6.15 10.21
CA ARG A 51 -1.54 4.77 9.76
C ARG A 51 -2.25 4.74 8.42
N LEU A 52 -1.84 3.88 7.51
CA LEU A 52 -2.58 3.60 6.26
C LEU A 52 -3.72 2.60 6.44
N LYS A 53 -3.91 2.07 7.65
CA LYS A 53 -4.93 1.07 8.00
C LYS A 53 -5.39 1.24 9.45
N ALA A 54 -6.64 0.88 9.72
CA ALA A 54 -7.24 1.04 11.05
C ALA A 54 -6.74 0.02 12.09
N ILE A 55 -6.28 -1.16 11.67
CA ILE A 55 -5.92 -2.25 12.59
C ILE A 55 -4.41 -2.25 12.89
N ILE A 56 -4.09 -2.33 14.18
CA ILE A 56 -2.73 -2.41 14.73
C ILE A 56 -2.18 -3.83 14.49
N LYS A 57 -1.09 -3.93 13.71
CA LYS A 57 -0.24 -5.12 13.44
C LYS A 57 -0.79 -6.24 12.51
N ASP A 58 0.15 -7.14 12.16
CA ASP A 58 0.16 -8.23 11.17
C ASP A 58 -1.20 -8.82 10.77
N GLY A 59 -1.40 -8.99 9.46
CA GLY A 59 -2.60 -9.61 8.92
C GLY A 59 -2.86 -9.27 7.45
N ASN A 60 -3.99 -9.77 6.95
CA ASN A 60 -4.46 -9.46 5.60
C ASN A 60 -4.79 -7.97 5.50
N LYS A 61 -4.35 -7.32 4.41
CA LYS A 61 -4.53 -5.88 4.24
C LYS A 61 -4.73 -5.51 2.77
N VAL A 62 -5.43 -4.40 2.58
CA VAL A 62 -5.40 -3.61 1.35
C VAL A 62 -5.00 -2.20 1.78
N ILE A 63 -3.90 -1.69 1.24
CA ILE A 63 -3.38 -0.36 1.54
C ILE A 63 -3.21 0.44 0.25
N LEU A 64 -3.58 1.72 0.32
CA LEU A 64 -3.31 2.71 -0.71
C LEU A 64 -2.13 3.54 -0.21
N ILE A 65 -0.99 3.40 -0.87
CA ILE A 65 0.22 4.16 -0.53
C ILE A 65 0.15 5.50 -1.26
N PRO A 66 0.10 6.64 -0.56
CA PRO A 66 0.04 7.94 -1.21
C PRO A 66 1.37 8.30 -1.87
N ALA A 67 1.34 9.19 -2.86
CA ALA A 67 2.54 9.84 -3.35
C ALA A 67 3.08 10.86 -2.33
N VAL A 68 4.41 10.98 -2.21
CA VAL A 68 5.02 12.06 -1.41
C VAL A 68 4.63 13.40 -2.00
N GLY A 69 4.17 14.32 -1.14
CA GLY A 69 3.63 15.61 -1.55
C GLY A 69 2.13 15.62 -1.82
N SER A 70 1.47 14.45 -1.86
CA SER A 70 0.02 14.34 -2.04
C SER A 70 -0.74 14.87 -0.82
N ILE A 71 -2.00 15.25 -1.05
CA ILE A 71 -2.95 15.61 0.01
C ILE A 71 -3.75 14.37 0.39
N VAL A 72 -3.86 14.15 1.70
CA VAL A 72 -4.65 13.07 2.31
C VAL A 72 -5.67 13.64 3.28
N LEU A 73 -6.78 12.92 3.45
CA LEU A 73 -7.69 13.11 4.57
C LEU A 73 -7.29 12.15 5.68
N VAL A 74 -7.06 12.68 6.88
CA VAL A 74 -6.71 11.89 8.05
C VAL A 74 -7.75 12.10 9.14
N GLY A 75 -8.13 11.01 9.78
CA GLY A 75 -8.99 11.03 10.96
C GLY A 75 -8.22 10.67 12.21
N ARG A 76 -8.59 11.30 13.33
CA ARG A 76 -8.04 10.96 14.65
C ARG A 76 -8.70 9.67 15.14
N ILE A 77 -7.90 8.75 15.69
CA ILE A 77 -8.43 7.50 16.26
C ILE A 77 -8.83 7.77 17.71
N ASP A 78 -10.13 7.70 17.98
CA ASP A 78 -10.72 8.00 19.29
C ASP A 78 -10.17 9.33 19.86
N ASN A 79 -9.83 9.35 21.15
CA ASN A 79 -9.19 10.48 21.82
C ASN A 79 -7.66 10.29 21.96
N SER A 80 -7.02 9.52 21.09
CA SER A 80 -5.57 9.29 21.12
C SER A 80 -4.83 10.25 20.16
N ASP A 81 -3.50 10.29 20.23
CA ASP A 81 -2.68 11.05 19.28
C ASP A 81 -2.37 10.27 17.98
N ASP A 82 -3.10 9.17 17.75
CA ASP A 82 -2.98 8.38 16.54
C ASP A 82 -3.92 8.89 15.44
N TYR A 83 -3.43 8.82 14.21
CA TYR A 83 -4.19 9.21 13.02
C TYR A 83 -4.24 8.07 12.01
N VAL A 84 -5.34 7.98 11.27
CA VAL A 84 -5.51 7.05 10.15
C VAL A 84 -5.87 7.80 8.88
N VAL A 85 -5.27 7.39 7.76
CA VAL A 85 -5.65 7.90 6.43
C VAL A 85 -7.01 7.35 6.04
N ILE A 86 -7.92 8.25 5.69
CA ILE A 86 -9.28 7.93 5.24
C ILE A 86 -9.36 8.00 3.72
N ALA A 87 -8.71 8.99 3.10
CA ALA A 87 -8.71 9.17 1.67
C ALA A 87 -7.37 9.73 1.17
N VAL A 88 -7.03 9.37 -0.06
CA VAL A 88 -5.77 9.74 -0.71
C VAL A 88 -6.10 10.41 -2.05
N HIS A 89 -5.49 11.56 -2.33
CA HIS A 89 -5.66 12.23 -3.62
C HIS A 89 -4.85 11.55 -4.74
N GLU A 90 -3.54 11.38 -4.53
CA GLU A 90 -2.64 10.71 -5.49
C GLU A 90 -2.01 9.48 -4.85
N ILE A 91 -2.18 8.34 -5.51
CA ILE A 91 -1.71 7.04 -5.06
C ILE A 91 -0.44 6.68 -5.85
N SER A 92 0.61 6.27 -5.14
CA SER A 92 1.86 5.78 -5.73
C SER A 92 1.86 4.26 -5.91
N GLU A 93 1.26 3.51 -4.98
CA GLU A 93 1.16 2.05 -5.05
C GLU A 93 -0.11 1.55 -4.34
N ILE A 94 -0.70 0.49 -4.88
CA ILE A 94 -1.76 -0.27 -4.22
C ILE A 94 -1.18 -1.62 -3.82
N VAL A 95 -1.32 -2.00 -2.56
CA VAL A 95 -0.84 -3.29 -2.04
C VAL A 95 -1.97 -4.08 -1.41
N GLN A 96 -2.09 -5.34 -1.79
CA GLN A 96 -2.96 -6.33 -1.19
C GLN A 96 -2.10 -7.49 -0.67
N LEU A 97 -2.29 -7.84 0.60
CA LEU A 97 -1.64 -8.97 1.25
C LEU A 97 -2.70 -9.88 1.86
N VAL A 98 -2.66 -11.17 1.54
CA VAL A 98 -3.54 -12.20 2.11
C VAL A 98 -2.71 -13.45 2.42
N GLY A 99 -2.45 -13.70 3.70
CA GLY A 99 -1.49 -14.73 4.12
C GLY A 99 -0.10 -14.47 3.51
N GLY A 100 0.47 -15.48 2.85
CA GLY A 100 1.73 -15.36 2.10
C GLY A 100 1.59 -14.78 0.69
N ALA A 101 0.38 -14.53 0.19
CA ALA A 101 0.15 -13.98 -1.14
C ALA A 101 0.15 -12.45 -1.13
N LYS A 102 0.96 -11.83 -1.99
CA LYS A 102 1.05 -10.39 -2.20
C LYS A 102 0.73 -10.04 -3.65
N TYR A 103 -0.20 -9.11 -3.82
CA TYR A 103 -0.44 -8.42 -5.07
C TYR A 103 -0.13 -6.93 -4.86
N SER A 104 0.67 -6.31 -5.72
CA SER A 104 0.78 -4.85 -5.72
C SER A 104 1.07 -4.28 -7.09
N HIS A 105 0.65 -3.05 -7.34
CA HIS A 105 0.98 -2.37 -8.58
C HIS A 105 1.29 -0.89 -8.37
N ASN A 106 2.25 -0.41 -9.14
CA ASN A 106 2.69 0.97 -9.20
C ASN A 106 2.97 1.34 -10.67
N ALA A 107 3.61 2.48 -10.91
CA ALA A 107 3.97 2.93 -12.26
C ALA A 107 4.91 1.96 -13.02
N ASP A 108 5.68 1.12 -12.32
CA ASP A 108 6.63 0.17 -12.92
C ASP A 108 5.96 -1.15 -13.33
N GLY A 109 4.72 -1.41 -12.88
CA GLY A 109 3.96 -2.60 -13.27
C GLY A 109 3.36 -3.37 -12.10
N PHE A 110 3.02 -4.64 -12.36
CA PHE A 110 2.30 -5.52 -11.43
C PHE A 110 3.23 -6.52 -10.76
N LEU A 111 3.09 -6.69 -9.45
CA LEU A 111 3.74 -7.72 -8.67
C LEU A 111 2.69 -8.75 -8.26
N PHE A 112 2.91 -10.01 -8.62
CA PHE A 112 2.17 -11.17 -8.12
C PHE A 112 3.18 -12.09 -7.45
N LYS A 113 3.16 -12.15 -6.12
CA LYS A 113 4.11 -12.92 -5.32
C LYS A 113 3.36 -13.83 -4.35
N LYS A 114 3.90 -15.02 -4.10
CA LYS A 114 3.49 -15.84 -2.97
C LYS A 114 4.71 -16.47 -2.35
N ASP A 115 4.89 -16.26 -1.05
CA ASP A 115 6.03 -16.74 -0.28
C ASP A 115 7.35 -16.22 -0.90
N GLY A 116 8.08 -17.07 -1.65
CA GLY A 116 9.33 -16.72 -2.33
C GLY A 116 9.24 -16.58 -3.85
N ASP A 117 8.12 -17.00 -4.46
CA ASP A 117 7.97 -17.03 -5.92
C ASP A 117 7.20 -15.81 -6.42
N ASP A 118 7.59 -15.30 -7.58
CA ASP A 118 6.83 -14.28 -8.30
C ASP A 118 6.52 -14.69 -9.74
N LEU A 119 5.46 -14.13 -10.29
CA LEU A 119 4.99 -14.52 -11.62
C LEU A 119 6.00 -14.22 -12.74
N LEU A 120 6.83 -13.18 -12.59
CA LEU A 120 7.82 -12.83 -13.60
C LEU A 120 8.92 -13.90 -13.67
N SER A 121 9.48 -14.28 -12.52
CA SER A 121 10.49 -15.34 -12.43
C SER A 121 9.97 -16.69 -12.96
N VAL A 122 8.69 -17.01 -12.77
CA VAL A 122 8.06 -18.19 -13.39
C VAL A 122 8.08 -18.10 -14.93
N PHE A 123 7.73 -16.95 -15.51
CA PHE A 123 7.79 -16.75 -16.96
C PHE A 123 9.23 -16.80 -17.49
N GLU A 124 10.18 -16.19 -16.77
CA GLU A 124 11.61 -16.25 -17.08
C GLU A 124 12.09 -17.70 -17.13
N MET A 125 11.83 -18.48 -16.08
CA MET A 125 12.21 -19.89 -16.01
C MET A 125 11.65 -20.72 -17.17
N ILE A 126 10.35 -20.54 -17.49
CA ILE A 126 9.71 -21.29 -18.58
C ILE A 126 10.33 -20.90 -19.92
N ILE A 127 10.39 -19.60 -20.22
CA ILE A 127 10.85 -19.13 -21.53
C ILE A 127 12.33 -19.48 -21.75
N GLU A 128 13.18 -19.24 -20.77
CA GLU A 128 14.61 -19.57 -20.86
C GLU A 128 14.85 -21.08 -21.00
N SER A 129 14.02 -21.91 -20.37
CA SER A 129 14.09 -23.35 -20.53
C SER A 129 13.69 -23.77 -21.95
N VAL A 130 12.65 -23.16 -22.51
CA VAL A 130 12.21 -23.46 -23.89
C VAL A 130 13.21 -22.95 -24.92
N LEU A 131 13.87 -21.81 -24.70
CA LEU A 131 14.93 -21.29 -25.58
C LEU A 131 16.12 -22.25 -25.73
N LYS A 132 16.33 -23.17 -24.78
CA LYS A 132 17.41 -24.18 -24.83
C LYS A 132 17.04 -25.43 -25.63
N ILE A 133 15.78 -25.62 -26.01
CA ILE A 133 15.31 -26.81 -26.71
C ILE A 133 15.75 -26.76 -28.18
N VAL A 134 16.41 -27.83 -28.64
CA VAL A 134 16.70 -28.06 -30.07
C VAL A 134 16.00 -29.33 -30.51
N VAL A 135 15.18 -29.21 -31.55
CA VAL A 135 14.39 -30.30 -32.13
C VAL A 135 15.15 -30.91 -33.31
N MET A 136 15.46 -32.21 -33.22
CA MET A 136 16.20 -32.95 -34.25
C MET A 136 15.34 -33.33 -35.46
N GLN A 137 14.04 -33.56 -35.25
CA GLN A 137 13.07 -33.85 -36.31
C GLN A 137 11.80 -33.04 -36.06
N GLY A 138 11.48 -32.12 -36.97
CA GLY A 138 10.36 -31.19 -36.85
C GLY A 138 10.81 -29.74 -36.80
N THR A 139 10.00 -28.89 -36.17
CA THR A 139 10.22 -27.44 -36.11
C THR A 139 10.74 -27.05 -34.73
N ASN A 140 11.85 -26.31 -34.70
CA ASN A 140 12.36 -25.70 -33.46
C ASN A 140 11.36 -24.70 -32.86
N PRO A 141 11.44 -24.41 -31.56
CA PRO A 141 10.71 -23.30 -30.97
C PRO A 141 10.98 -21.99 -31.72
N ASP A 142 9.98 -21.12 -31.76
CA ASP A 142 10.12 -19.78 -32.32
C ASP A 142 10.85 -18.89 -31.31
N TYR A 143 12.18 -18.93 -31.35
CA TYR A 143 13.04 -18.22 -30.41
C TYR A 143 12.79 -16.70 -30.42
N ALA A 144 12.47 -16.13 -31.58
CA ALA A 144 12.19 -14.71 -31.69
C ALA A 144 10.90 -14.34 -30.96
N LYS A 145 9.83 -15.12 -31.13
CA LYS A 145 8.57 -14.90 -30.39
C LYS A 145 8.73 -15.13 -28.89
N LEU A 146 9.54 -16.11 -28.48
CA LEU A 146 9.83 -16.39 -27.08
C LEU A 146 10.57 -15.21 -26.43
N GLN A 147 11.59 -14.66 -27.07
CA GLN A 147 12.29 -13.48 -26.58
C GLN A 147 11.36 -12.25 -26.49
N GLN A 148 10.50 -12.06 -27.49
CA GLN A 148 9.48 -11.02 -27.45
C GLN A 148 8.48 -11.21 -26.31
N ALA A 149 8.07 -12.45 -26.03
CA ALA A 149 7.17 -12.77 -24.93
C ALA A 149 7.83 -12.43 -23.58
N LEU A 150 9.11 -12.75 -23.42
CA LEU A 150 9.87 -12.41 -22.21
C LEU A 150 9.94 -10.90 -22.00
N THR A 151 10.31 -10.13 -23.04
CA THR A 151 10.32 -8.66 -22.95
C THR A 151 8.93 -8.10 -22.61
N LYS A 152 7.86 -8.66 -23.17
CA LYS A 152 6.49 -8.26 -22.82
C LYS A 152 6.14 -8.56 -21.38
N ALA A 153 6.56 -9.71 -20.84
CA ALA A 153 6.37 -10.05 -19.43
C ALA A 153 7.12 -9.07 -18.52
N GLN A 154 8.38 -8.76 -18.82
CA GLN A 154 9.21 -7.82 -18.05
C GLN A 154 8.69 -6.38 -18.09
N ASN A 155 7.96 -5.99 -19.15
CA ASN A 155 7.33 -4.67 -19.22
C ASN A 155 6.04 -4.56 -18.39
N ILE A 156 5.44 -5.69 -17.99
CA ILE A 156 4.16 -5.72 -17.28
C ILE A 156 4.37 -6.09 -15.82
N LEU A 157 5.27 -7.03 -15.55
CA LEU A 157 5.46 -7.64 -14.25
C LEU A 157 6.73 -7.13 -13.59
N ARG A 158 6.69 -7.05 -12.25
CA ARG A 158 7.82 -6.69 -11.40
C ARG A 158 8.32 -7.93 -10.65
N ASN A 159 9.63 -7.99 -10.41
CA ASN A 159 10.21 -9.00 -9.53
C ASN A 159 9.89 -8.71 -8.06
N GLY A 160 9.69 -9.76 -7.30
CA GLY A 160 9.43 -9.68 -5.86
C GLY A 160 10.73 -9.69 -5.08
N THR A 161 11.30 -8.52 -4.76
CA THR A 161 12.38 -8.42 -3.74
C THR A 161 11.97 -9.08 -2.42
#